data_AF-A0A1C7A928-F1
#
_entry.id   AF-A0A1C7A928-F1
#
_cell.length_a   1.000
_cell.length_b   1.000
_cell.length_c   1.000
_cell.angle_alpha   90.00
_cell.angle_beta   90.00
_cell.angle_gamma   90.00
#
_symmetry.space_group_name_H-M   'P 1'
#
loop_
_entity.id
_entity.type
_entity.pdbx_description
1 polymer ?
#
loop_
_entity_poly.entity_id
_entity_poly.type
_entity_poly.pdbx_seq_one_letter_code
_entity_poly.pdbx_strand_id
1 'polypeptide(L)'
;DLVTDLGLFRAAVPSGASTGVHEALELRDEDKSNYHGKSVMKAVNNINNSIAPALIKEALEVTQQTEIDEFMIKLDGTENKSKFGANAILGVSLAVCKAGAAKRGVPLYKHIADLAGNNNIILPVPAFNVINGGSHAGNKLAMQEFMILPTGASSFTEAMKMGSEVYHHLKNVIKGKFGLDATAVGDEGGFAPNILNNKDALLLINEAIAKGGYTGKIEIG
;
A
#
# COMPACT_ATOMS: atom_id res chain seq x y z
N ASP A 1 1.93 -13.32 12.90
CA ASP A 1 1.80 -12.89 14.31
C ASP A 1 3.13 -13.02 15.01
N LEU A 2 3.42 -12.10 15.91
CA LEU A 2 4.57 -12.12 16.82
C LEU A 2 4.04 -11.91 18.24
N VAL A 3 4.51 -12.72 19.19
CA VAL A 3 4.04 -12.68 20.59
C VAL A 3 5.18 -12.27 21.50
N THR A 4 4.93 -11.29 22.36
CA THR A 4 5.81 -10.93 23.48
C THR A 4 5.02 -10.94 24.79
N ASP A 5 5.68 -10.61 25.90
CA ASP A 5 5.07 -10.29 27.19
C ASP A 5 4.01 -9.18 27.14
N LEU A 6 4.04 -8.33 26.11
CA LEU A 6 3.11 -7.21 25.89
C LEU A 6 1.86 -7.62 25.09
N GLY A 7 1.83 -8.84 24.55
CA GLY A 7 0.71 -9.38 23.79
C GLY A 7 1.07 -9.80 22.37
N LEU A 8 0.05 -9.83 21.50
CA LEU A 8 0.15 -10.29 20.12
C LEU A 8 0.19 -9.11 19.15
N PHE A 9 1.20 -9.11 18.29
CA PHE A 9 1.40 -8.11 17.24
C PHE A 9 1.24 -8.76 15.86
N ARG A 10 0.34 -8.20 15.05
CA ARG A 10 -0.03 -8.74 13.73
C ARG A 10 0.34 -7.79 12.62
N ALA A 11 0.96 -8.33 11.58
CA ALA A 11 1.16 -7.67 10.30
C ALA A 11 0.73 -8.58 9.15
N ALA A 12 0.41 -7.96 8.02
CA ALA A 12 0.13 -8.63 6.76
C ALA A 12 0.95 -7.93 5.67
N VAL A 13 1.29 -8.67 4.61
CA VAL A 13 2.09 -8.16 3.50
C VAL A 13 1.19 -7.96 2.28
N PRO A 14 1.19 -6.76 1.65
CA PRO A 14 0.47 -6.53 0.42
C PRO A 14 1.12 -7.26 -0.76
N SER A 15 0.42 -7.37 -1.89
CA SER A 15 0.94 -7.87 -3.15
C SER A 15 0.56 -6.90 -4.26
N GLY A 16 1.49 -6.63 -5.18
CA GLY A 16 1.30 -5.74 -6.32
C GLY A 16 0.90 -6.49 -7.59
N ALA A 17 0.18 -5.82 -8.49
CA ALA A 17 -0.15 -6.37 -9.82
C ALA A 17 0.97 -6.10 -10.85
N SER A 18 1.65 -4.96 -10.74
CA SER A 18 2.72 -4.50 -11.63
C SER A 18 4.09 -4.70 -10.97
N THR A 19 4.59 -5.93 -10.94
CA THR A 19 5.89 -6.25 -10.33
C THR A 19 7.06 -5.80 -11.22
N GLY A 20 7.88 -4.87 -10.76
CA GLY A 20 9.12 -4.47 -11.41
C GLY A 20 10.19 -5.57 -11.36
N VAL A 21 11.00 -5.69 -12.42
CA VAL A 21 12.05 -6.72 -12.54
C VAL A 21 13.16 -6.64 -11.48
N HIS A 22 13.24 -5.51 -10.76
CA HIS A 22 14.22 -5.27 -9.70
C HIS A 22 13.63 -5.34 -8.29
N GLU A 23 12.35 -5.72 -8.15
CA GLU A 23 11.73 -5.91 -6.85
C GLU A 23 12.30 -7.13 -6.12
N ALA A 24 12.26 -7.09 -4.80
CA ALA A 24 12.51 -8.29 -3.99
C ALA A 24 11.43 -9.34 -4.27
N LEU A 25 11.80 -10.62 -4.27
CA LEU A 25 10.94 -11.69 -4.75
C LEU A 25 9.76 -11.94 -3.80
N GLU A 26 8.53 -11.75 -4.28
CA GLU A 26 7.35 -12.32 -3.61
C GLU A 26 7.28 -13.83 -3.88
N LEU A 27 7.43 -14.65 -2.85
CA LEU A 27 7.43 -16.11 -3.00
C LEU A 27 5.99 -16.65 -3.05
N ARG A 28 5.64 -17.28 -4.17
CA ARG A 28 4.38 -18.02 -4.39
C ARG A 28 4.65 -19.52 -4.53
N ASP A 29 3.62 -20.34 -4.31
CA ASP A 29 3.76 -21.79 -4.38
C ASP A 29 3.80 -22.32 -5.83
N GLU A 30 3.19 -21.60 -6.77
CA GLU A 30 3.07 -21.92 -8.20
C GLU A 30 2.31 -23.20 -8.54
N ASP A 31 1.61 -23.77 -7.56
CA ASP A 31 0.74 -24.92 -7.75
C ASP A 31 -0.60 -24.48 -8.36
N LYS A 32 -0.79 -24.70 -9.66
CA LYS A 32 -2.01 -24.33 -10.38
C LYS A 32 -3.28 -25.00 -9.84
N SER A 33 -3.17 -26.10 -9.11
CA SER A 33 -4.31 -26.76 -8.48
C SER A 33 -4.84 -26.01 -7.26
N ASN A 34 -4.02 -25.12 -6.67
CA ASN A 34 -4.32 -24.37 -5.46
C ASN A 34 -4.27 -22.86 -5.71
N TYR A 35 -5.37 -22.15 -5.44
CA TYR A 35 -5.44 -20.68 -5.56
C TYR A 35 -4.89 -20.13 -6.90
N HIS A 36 -5.08 -20.89 -8.00
CA HIS A 36 -4.55 -20.55 -9.32
C HIS A 36 -3.02 -20.33 -9.36
N GLY A 37 -2.25 -21.04 -8.51
CA GLY A 37 -0.80 -20.88 -8.37
C GLY A 37 -0.36 -19.75 -7.44
N LYS A 38 -1.30 -19.05 -6.79
CA LYS A 38 -1.03 -17.84 -6.00
C LYS A 38 -0.99 -18.08 -4.48
N SER A 39 -1.02 -19.33 -4.00
CA SER A 39 -0.86 -19.58 -2.56
C SER A 39 0.56 -19.23 -2.09
N VAL A 40 0.73 -19.03 -0.78
CA VAL A 40 1.96 -18.55 -0.13
C VAL A 40 2.44 -19.49 0.98
N MET A 41 2.07 -20.78 0.91
CA MET A 41 2.37 -21.74 1.97
C MET A 41 3.87 -21.96 2.15
N LYS A 42 4.67 -21.87 1.08
CA LYS A 42 6.15 -21.87 1.16
C LYS A 42 6.67 -20.71 2.00
N ALA A 43 6.19 -19.49 1.76
CA ALA A 43 6.59 -18.31 2.53
C ALA A 43 6.17 -18.41 4.01
N VAL A 44 4.94 -18.88 4.27
CA VAL A 44 4.46 -19.15 5.64
C VAL A 44 5.32 -20.21 6.33
N ASN A 45 5.65 -21.28 5.63
CA ASN A 45 6.53 -22.34 6.14
C ASN A 45 7.93 -21.81 6.47
N ASN A 46 8.48 -20.93 5.63
CA ASN A 46 9.76 -20.27 5.89
C ASN A 46 9.72 -19.43 7.18
N ILE A 47 8.63 -18.70 7.43
CA ILE A 47 8.45 -17.98 8.70
C ILE A 47 8.47 -18.97 9.87
N ASN A 48 7.58 -19.95 9.86
CA ASN A 48 7.32 -20.80 11.01
C ASN A 48 8.49 -21.74 11.34
N ASN A 49 9.16 -22.28 10.33
CA ASN A 49 10.14 -23.36 10.50
C ASN A 49 11.59 -22.91 10.34
N SER A 50 11.84 -21.72 9.81
CA SER A 50 13.20 -21.20 9.60
C SER A 50 13.44 -19.88 10.33
N ILE A 51 12.66 -18.84 10.02
CA ILE A 51 12.88 -17.48 10.56
C ILE A 51 12.55 -17.43 12.05
N ALA A 52 11.38 -17.93 12.47
CA ALA A 52 10.93 -17.81 13.86
C ALA A 52 11.86 -18.53 14.85
N PRO A 53 12.26 -19.81 14.65
CA PRO A 53 13.20 -20.47 15.57
C PRO A 53 14.56 -19.75 15.65
N ALA A 54 15.06 -19.26 14.51
CA ALA A 54 16.34 -18.56 14.45
C ALA A 54 16.28 -17.21 15.18
N LEU A 55 15.23 -16.41 14.96
CA LEU A 55 15.06 -15.12 15.59
C LEU A 55 14.84 -15.23 17.11
N ILE A 56 14.06 -16.22 17.56
CA ILE A 56 13.86 -16.50 18.99
C ILE A 56 15.19 -16.88 19.65
N LYS A 57 16.02 -17.69 18.97
CA LYS A 57 17.33 -18.10 19.49
C LYS A 57 18.31 -16.93 19.59
N GLU A 58 18.27 -15.99 18.65
CA GLU A 58 19.13 -14.79 18.67
C GLU A 58 18.79 -13.87 19.86
N ALA A 59 17.56 -13.94 20.37
CA ALA A 59 17.10 -13.21 21.56
C ALA A 59 17.29 -11.68 21.47
N LEU A 60 17.11 -11.11 20.27
CA LEU A 60 17.11 -9.67 20.07
C LEU A 60 15.83 -9.04 20.63
N GLU A 61 15.97 -7.90 21.30
CA GLU A 61 14.83 -7.07 21.71
C GLU A 61 14.11 -6.50 20.48
N VAL A 62 12.77 -6.49 20.53
CA VAL A 62 11.90 -5.99 19.45
C VAL A 62 12.08 -4.51 19.12
N THR A 63 12.82 -3.75 19.94
CA THR A 63 13.20 -2.36 19.65
C THR A 63 14.42 -2.23 18.75
N GLN A 64 15.16 -3.34 18.53
CA GLN A 64 16.37 -3.41 17.69
C GLN A 64 15.99 -3.77 16.24
N GLN A 65 15.21 -2.89 15.60
CA GLN A 65 14.64 -3.15 14.27
C GLN A 65 15.75 -3.42 13.23
N THR A 66 16.81 -2.60 13.21
CA THR A 66 17.91 -2.72 12.26
C THR A 66 18.62 -4.06 12.40
N GLU A 67 18.96 -4.46 13.63
CA GLU A 67 19.66 -5.70 13.92
C GLU A 67 18.81 -6.93 13.56
N ILE A 68 17.50 -6.88 13.84
CA ILE A 68 16.56 -7.95 13.47
C ILE A 68 16.42 -8.07 11.95
N ASP A 69 16.28 -6.95 11.24
CA ASP A 69 16.16 -6.95 9.78
C ASP A 69 17.46 -7.42 9.11
N GLU A 70 18.62 -6.94 9.57
CA GLU A 70 19.94 -7.39 9.10
C GLU A 70 20.16 -8.88 9.35
N PHE A 71 19.74 -9.38 10.51
CA PHE A 71 19.77 -10.82 10.82
C PHE A 71 18.93 -11.62 9.83
N MET A 72 17.68 -11.21 9.57
CA MET A 72 16.80 -11.91 8.62
C MET A 72 17.32 -11.84 7.18
N ILE A 73 17.86 -10.69 6.76
CA ILE A 73 18.50 -10.52 5.44
C ILE A 73 19.69 -11.45 5.29
N LYS A 74 20.55 -11.53 6.31
CA LYS A 74 21.71 -12.43 6.32
C LYS A 74 21.30 -13.90 6.36
N LEU A 75 20.25 -14.25 7.09
CA LEU A 75 19.72 -15.61 7.19
C LEU A 75 19.14 -16.10 5.85
N ASP A 76 18.50 -15.20 5.11
CA ASP A 76 18.11 -15.43 3.72
C ASP A 76 19.35 -15.59 2.82
N GLY A 77 20.26 -14.63 2.87
CA GLY A 77 21.56 -14.69 2.19
C GLY A 77 21.50 -14.46 0.68
N THR A 78 20.37 -14.02 0.13
CA THR A 78 20.22 -13.67 -1.29
C THR A 78 19.97 -12.17 -1.47
N GLU A 79 20.40 -11.62 -2.61
CA GLU A 79 20.26 -10.19 -2.93
C GLU A 79 18.79 -9.74 -2.95
N ASN A 80 17.93 -10.55 -3.57
CA ASN A 80 16.52 -10.25 -3.78
C ASN A 80 15.56 -11.00 -2.83
N LYS A 81 16.08 -11.57 -1.72
CA LYS A 81 15.28 -12.30 -0.73
C LYS A 81 14.56 -13.54 -1.28
N SER A 82 15.13 -14.18 -2.30
CA SER A 82 14.51 -15.29 -3.03
C SER A 82 14.49 -16.63 -2.27
N LYS A 83 15.31 -16.80 -1.23
CA LYS A 83 15.29 -18.04 -0.44
C LYS A 83 14.05 -18.13 0.44
N PHE A 84 13.73 -17.07 1.18
CA PHE A 84 12.56 -17.04 2.05
C PHE A 84 11.33 -16.41 1.42
N GLY A 85 11.53 -15.52 0.45
CA GLY A 85 10.53 -14.59 -0.05
C GLY A 85 10.55 -13.29 0.74
N ALA A 86 10.53 -12.17 0.03
CA ALA A 86 10.39 -10.84 0.61
C ALA A 86 9.11 -10.71 1.44
N ASN A 87 8.03 -11.40 1.02
CA ASN A 87 6.78 -11.48 1.76
C ASN A 87 6.89 -12.23 3.10
N ALA A 88 7.81 -13.19 3.24
CA ALA A 88 8.08 -13.83 4.53
C ALA A 88 8.80 -12.85 5.48
N ILE A 89 9.91 -12.26 5.01
CA ILE A 89 10.75 -11.35 5.83
C ILE A 89 9.97 -10.11 6.23
N LEU A 90 9.26 -9.47 5.29
CA LEU A 90 8.52 -8.24 5.55
C LEU A 90 7.40 -8.46 6.57
N GLY A 91 6.74 -9.62 6.54
CA GLY A 91 5.69 -9.95 7.51
C GLY A 91 6.21 -9.99 8.95
N VAL A 92 7.40 -10.54 9.16
CA VAL A 92 8.08 -10.56 10.46
C VAL A 92 8.56 -9.16 10.84
N SER A 93 9.25 -8.47 9.92
CA SER A 93 9.79 -7.12 10.12
C SER A 93 8.72 -6.11 10.57
N LEU A 94 7.54 -6.11 9.93
CA LEU A 94 6.43 -5.24 10.30
C LEU A 94 5.80 -5.61 11.66
N ALA A 95 5.75 -6.90 12.00
CA ALA A 95 5.24 -7.35 13.29
C ALA A 95 6.20 -6.97 14.43
N VAL A 96 7.51 -7.07 14.19
CA VAL A 96 8.57 -6.58 15.09
C VAL A 96 8.43 -5.08 15.32
N CYS A 97 8.29 -4.28 14.26
CA CYS A 97 8.10 -2.83 14.37
C CYS A 97 6.91 -2.45 15.26
N LYS A 98 5.78 -3.18 15.14
CA LYS A 98 4.61 -2.99 16.00
C LYS A 98 4.88 -3.35 17.46
N ALA A 99 5.59 -4.46 17.69
CA ALA A 99 5.99 -4.86 19.03
C ALA A 99 6.99 -3.87 19.66
N GLY A 100 7.93 -3.35 18.87
CA GLY A 100 8.89 -2.31 19.26
C GLY A 100 8.21 -1.02 19.69
N ALA A 101 7.19 -0.58 18.96
CA ALA A 101 6.37 0.58 19.35
C ALA A 101 5.69 0.38 20.71
N ALA A 102 5.07 -0.79 20.92
CA ALA A 102 4.44 -1.13 22.19
C ALA A 102 5.44 -1.23 23.34
N LYS A 103 6.61 -1.84 23.11
CA LYS A 103 7.71 -1.92 24.11
C LYS A 103 8.21 -0.55 24.53
N ARG A 104 8.23 0.41 23.62
CA ARG A 104 8.60 1.81 23.89
C ARG A 104 7.45 2.65 24.47
N GLY A 105 6.23 2.12 24.56
CA GLY A 105 5.06 2.85 25.06
C GLY A 105 4.65 4.02 24.17
N VAL A 106 4.90 3.95 22.86
CA VAL A 106 4.58 5.01 21.89
C VAL A 106 3.72 4.50 20.74
N PRO A 107 2.96 5.38 20.06
CA PRO A 107 2.27 5.02 18.82
C PRO A 107 3.25 4.55 17.72
N LEU A 108 2.78 3.66 16.84
CA LEU A 108 3.60 3.10 15.75
C LEU A 108 4.28 4.17 14.88
N TYR A 109 3.56 5.23 14.49
CA TYR A 109 4.12 6.30 13.66
C TYR A 109 5.29 7.02 14.35
N LYS A 110 5.25 7.15 15.68
CA LYS A 110 6.32 7.79 16.46
C LYS A 110 7.52 6.86 16.58
N HIS A 111 7.29 5.56 16.78
CA HIS A 111 8.35 4.56 16.74
C HIS A 111 9.09 4.55 15.40
N ILE A 112 8.35 4.56 14.28
CA ILE A 112 8.93 4.65 12.92
C ILE A 112 9.71 5.95 12.74
N ALA A 113 9.17 7.09 13.19
CA ALA A 113 9.86 8.37 13.11
C ALA A 113 11.20 8.34 13.86
N ASP A 114 11.23 7.75 15.05
CA ASP A 114 12.46 7.61 15.84
C ASP A 114 13.47 6.67 15.17
N LEU A 115 13.02 5.54 14.59
CA LEU A 115 13.88 4.63 13.82
C LEU A 115 14.51 5.33 12.61
N ALA A 116 13.76 6.23 11.97
CA ALA A 116 14.23 7.02 10.83
C ALA A 116 15.05 8.27 11.22
N GLY A 117 15.25 8.54 12.52
CA GLY A 117 15.88 9.77 12.99
C GLY A 117 15.08 11.04 12.69
N ASN A 118 13.78 10.92 12.47
CA ASN A 118 12.90 12.04 12.16
C ASN A 118 12.23 12.63 13.41
N ASN A 119 12.58 13.86 13.75
CA ASN A 119 11.99 14.58 14.88
C ASN A 119 10.70 15.34 14.52
N ASN A 120 10.46 15.59 13.24
CA ASN A 120 9.34 16.40 12.75
C ASN A 120 8.37 15.53 11.94
N ILE A 121 7.31 15.07 12.61
CA ILE A 121 6.25 14.27 11.98
C ILE A 121 5.32 15.21 11.19
N ILE A 122 5.07 14.84 9.94
CA ILE A 122 4.24 15.61 9.00
C ILE A 122 3.10 14.71 8.52
N LEU A 123 1.88 15.24 8.48
CA LEU A 123 0.76 14.58 7.80
C LEU A 123 0.90 14.79 6.29
N PRO A 124 0.83 13.74 5.46
CA PRO A 124 1.05 13.85 4.02
C PRO A 124 -0.15 14.49 3.32
N VAL A 125 0.07 15.05 2.13
CA VAL A 125 -1.03 15.29 1.18
C VAL A 125 -1.46 13.94 0.64
N PRO A 126 -2.74 13.54 0.81
CA PRO A 126 -3.23 12.31 0.21
C PRO A 126 -3.35 12.47 -1.32
N ALA A 127 -2.78 11.53 -2.06
CA ALA A 127 -3.00 11.38 -3.49
C ALA A 127 -4.04 10.29 -3.71
N PHE A 128 -5.26 10.68 -4.09
CA PHE A 128 -6.37 9.75 -4.26
C PHE A 128 -6.44 9.32 -5.72
N ASN A 129 -6.25 8.03 -6.01
CA ASN A 129 -6.51 7.50 -7.33
C ASN A 129 -8.03 7.46 -7.59
N VAL A 130 -8.50 8.27 -8.53
CA VAL A 130 -9.95 8.47 -8.76
C VAL A 130 -10.43 7.98 -10.13
N ILE A 131 -9.52 7.76 -11.08
CA ILE A 131 -9.77 7.05 -12.33
C ILE A 131 -8.67 6.03 -12.55
N ASN A 132 -9.06 4.76 -12.70
CA ASN A 132 -8.15 3.66 -13.02
C ASN A 132 -8.07 3.45 -14.54
N GLY A 133 -6.86 3.18 -15.02
CA GLY A 133 -6.57 2.69 -16.35
C GLY A 133 -5.50 1.61 -16.30
N GLY A 134 -4.87 1.33 -17.45
CA GLY A 134 -3.77 0.37 -17.55
C GLY A 134 -4.14 -1.02 -17.03
N SER A 135 -3.21 -1.67 -16.33
CA SER A 135 -3.42 -3.01 -15.77
C SER A 135 -4.46 -3.06 -14.64
N HIS A 136 -4.86 -1.90 -14.10
CA HIS A 136 -5.75 -1.80 -12.93
C HIS A 136 -7.22 -1.60 -13.34
N ALA A 137 -7.52 -1.58 -14.65
CA ALA A 137 -8.87 -1.43 -15.18
C ALA A 137 -9.08 -2.19 -16.51
N GLY A 138 -10.28 -2.74 -16.70
CA GLY A 138 -10.71 -3.34 -17.97
C GLY A 138 -11.13 -2.32 -19.03
N ASN A 139 -10.38 -1.23 -19.20
CA ASN A 139 -10.67 -0.16 -20.16
C ASN A 139 -9.51 0.06 -21.15
N LYS A 140 -9.63 1.05 -22.04
CA LYS A 140 -8.64 1.35 -23.07
C LYS A 140 -7.65 2.46 -22.67
N LEU A 141 -7.69 2.89 -21.42
CA LEU A 141 -6.88 3.99 -20.93
C LEU A 141 -5.45 3.49 -20.69
N ALA A 142 -4.46 4.10 -21.33
CA ALA A 142 -3.08 3.62 -21.27
C ALA A 142 -2.38 4.00 -19.95
N MET A 143 -2.70 5.16 -19.38
CA MET A 143 -2.18 5.58 -18.08
C MET A 143 -2.91 4.84 -16.96
N GLN A 144 -2.16 4.37 -15.97
CA GLN A 144 -2.66 3.49 -14.91
C GLN A 144 -3.53 4.23 -13.89
N GLU A 145 -3.13 5.45 -13.52
CA GLU A 145 -3.69 6.18 -12.38
C GLU A 145 -3.85 7.64 -12.75
N PHE A 146 -4.97 8.21 -12.32
CA PHE A 146 -5.20 9.65 -12.36
C PHE A 146 -5.63 10.07 -10.97
N MET A 147 -4.75 10.81 -10.29
CA MET A 147 -4.90 11.12 -8.89
C MET A 147 -5.34 12.56 -8.66
N ILE A 148 -6.08 12.79 -7.59
CA ILE A 148 -6.33 14.14 -7.07
C ILE A 148 -5.55 14.34 -5.77
N LEU A 149 -4.95 15.52 -5.62
CA LEU A 149 -4.10 15.90 -4.50
C LEU A 149 -4.61 17.22 -3.88
N PRO A 150 -5.34 17.19 -2.76
CA PRO A 150 -5.86 18.40 -2.09
C PRO A 150 -4.78 19.22 -1.38
N THR A 151 -3.84 19.79 -2.15
CA THR A 151 -2.71 20.60 -1.66
C THR A 151 -3.13 21.92 -1.01
N GLY A 152 -4.32 22.44 -1.34
CA GLY A 152 -4.88 23.65 -0.75
C GLY A 152 -5.59 23.45 0.60
N ALA A 153 -5.61 22.23 1.13
CA ALA A 153 -6.23 21.92 2.42
C ALA A 153 -5.35 22.39 3.60
N SER A 154 -5.99 22.87 4.67
CA SER A 154 -5.32 23.31 5.90
C SER A 154 -5.03 22.17 6.89
N SER A 155 -5.61 20.99 6.65
CA SER A 155 -5.42 19.81 7.48
C SER A 155 -5.65 18.53 6.68
N PHE A 156 -5.13 17.40 7.16
CA PHE A 156 -5.42 16.09 6.57
C PHE A 156 -6.92 15.77 6.55
N THR A 157 -7.65 16.16 7.60
CA THR A 157 -9.11 15.99 7.66
C THR A 157 -9.83 16.76 6.56
N GLU A 158 -9.41 18.01 6.30
CA GLU A 158 -9.95 18.79 5.18
C GLU A 158 -9.56 18.18 3.84
N ALA A 159 -8.32 17.71 3.67
CA ALA A 159 -7.88 17.02 2.46
C ALA A 159 -8.72 15.76 2.17
N MET A 160 -9.03 14.97 3.19
CA MET A 160 -9.92 13.80 3.08
C MET A 160 -11.35 14.19 2.67
N LYS A 161 -11.89 15.28 3.24
CA LYS A 161 -13.21 15.81 2.85
C LYS A 161 -13.22 16.23 1.38
N MET A 162 -12.24 17.03 0.97
CA MET A 162 -12.08 17.50 -0.40
C MET A 162 -11.98 16.34 -1.39
N GLY A 163 -11.11 15.36 -1.11
CA GLY A 163 -10.95 14.17 -1.93
C GLY A 163 -12.24 13.36 -2.06
N SER A 164 -12.94 13.12 -0.94
CA SER A 164 -14.20 12.35 -0.94
C SER A 164 -15.32 13.05 -1.71
N GLU A 165 -15.49 14.36 -1.53
CA GLU A 165 -16.52 15.12 -2.24
C GLU A 165 -16.25 15.16 -3.74
N VAL A 166 -15.00 15.41 -4.17
CA VAL A 166 -14.62 15.36 -5.58
C VAL A 166 -14.83 13.97 -6.18
N TYR A 167 -14.48 12.89 -5.46
CA TYR A 167 -14.72 11.53 -5.91
C TYR A 167 -16.22 11.26 -6.14
N HIS A 168 -17.11 11.70 -5.24
CA HIS A 168 -18.56 11.56 -5.43
C HIS A 168 -19.11 12.44 -6.56
N HIS A 169 -18.60 13.66 -6.74
CA HIS A 169 -18.93 14.48 -7.90
C HIS A 169 -18.47 13.84 -9.20
N LEU A 170 -17.25 13.27 -9.22
CA LEU A 170 -16.71 12.56 -10.36
C LEU A 170 -17.57 11.37 -10.75
N LYS A 171 -18.06 10.58 -9.77
CA LYS A 171 -19.03 9.51 -10.01
C LYS A 171 -20.25 10.00 -10.78
N ASN A 172 -20.81 11.14 -10.39
CA ASN A 172 -21.99 11.72 -11.03
C ASN A 172 -21.67 12.28 -12.42
N VAL A 173 -20.50 12.88 -12.61
CA VAL A 173 -20.01 13.34 -13.92
C VAL A 173 -19.87 12.16 -14.88
N ILE A 174 -19.21 11.09 -14.45
CA ILE A 174 -19.02 9.87 -15.24
C ILE A 174 -20.37 9.23 -15.56
N LYS A 175 -21.25 9.06 -14.56
CA LYS A 175 -22.59 8.51 -14.75
C LYS A 175 -23.40 9.31 -15.78
N GLY A 176 -23.34 10.64 -15.71
CA GLY A 176 -24.07 11.52 -16.62
C GLY A 176 -23.59 11.43 -18.07
N LYS A 177 -22.30 11.14 -18.30
CA LYS A 177 -21.70 11.09 -19.65
C LYS A 177 -21.68 9.69 -20.25
N PHE A 178 -21.43 8.67 -19.45
CA PHE A 178 -21.13 7.31 -19.91
C PHE A 178 -22.10 6.25 -19.37
N GLY A 179 -23.07 6.65 -18.53
CA GLY A 179 -24.04 5.74 -17.93
C GLY A 179 -23.57 5.13 -16.61
N LEU A 180 -24.46 4.36 -15.97
CA LEU A 180 -24.23 3.78 -14.64
C LEU A 180 -23.06 2.80 -14.63
N ASP A 181 -22.92 1.99 -15.67
CA ASP A 181 -21.93 0.91 -15.75
C ASP A 181 -20.49 1.45 -15.72
N ALA A 182 -20.28 2.68 -16.21
CA ALA A 182 -18.98 3.36 -16.18
C ALA A 182 -18.55 3.80 -14.76
N THR A 183 -19.41 3.65 -13.75
CA THR A 183 -19.10 3.95 -12.35
C THR A 183 -18.68 2.74 -11.53
N ALA A 184 -18.48 1.59 -12.17
CA ALA A 184 -17.72 0.49 -11.56
C ALA A 184 -16.29 0.95 -11.25
N VAL A 185 -15.71 0.35 -10.22
CA VAL A 185 -14.39 0.71 -9.72
C VAL A 185 -13.35 -0.34 -10.10
N GLY A 186 -12.10 0.09 -10.29
CA GLY A 186 -10.94 -0.79 -10.46
C GLY A 186 -10.39 -1.28 -9.13
N ASP A 187 -9.20 -1.89 -9.18
CA ASP A 187 -8.56 -2.55 -8.02
C ASP A 187 -8.28 -1.59 -6.86
N GLU A 188 -8.12 -0.30 -7.13
CA GLU A 188 -7.79 0.74 -6.13
C GLU A 188 -8.97 1.66 -5.80
N GLY A 189 -10.18 1.34 -6.27
CA GLY A 189 -11.39 2.09 -5.96
C GLY A 189 -11.66 3.32 -6.84
N GLY A 190 -10.75 3.69 -7.75
CA GLY A 190 -11.01 4.69 -8.80
C GLY A 190 -12.02 4.16 -9.84
N PHE A 191 -12.69 5.05 -10.56
CA PHE A 191 -13.64 4.65 -11.60
C PHE A 191 -12.92 4.14 -12.85
N ALA A 192 -13.53 3.20 -13.56
CA ALA A 192 -12.98 2.65 -14.80
C ALA A 192 -13.86 2.95 -16.03
N PRO A 193 -14.15 4.22 -16.37
CA PRO A 193 -14.93 4.55 -17.55
C PRO A 193 -14.20 4.08 -18.82
N ASN A 194 -14.97 3.72 -19.86
CA ASN A 194 -14.42 3.28 -21.14
C ASN A 194 -13.97 4.49 -21.99
N ILE A 195 -12.92 5.16 -21.53
CA ILE A 195 -12.28 6.29 -22.20
C ILE A 195 -10.99 5.83 -22.88
N LEU A 196 -10.71 6.41 -24.05
CA LEU A 196 -9.54 6.10 -24.87
C LEU A 196 -8.39 7.09 -24.64
N ASN A 197 -8.72 8.35 -24.38
CA ASN A 197 -7.75 9.43 -24.31
C ASN A 197 -7.53 9.87 -22.87
N ASN A 198 -6.27 9.91 -22.43
CA ASN A 198 -5.87 10.40 -21.11
C ASN A 198 -6.36 11.84 -20.85
N LYS A 199 -6.46 12.67 -21.89
CA LYS A 199 -7.01 14.03 -21.76
C LYS A 199 -8.46 14.04 -21.29
N ASP A 200 -9.25 13.05 -21.70
CA ASP A 200 -10.67 12.98 -21.30
C ASP A 200 -10.77 12.69 -19.80
N ALA A 201 -9.90 11.83 -19.25
CA ALA A 201 -9.81 11.60 -17.80
C ALA A 201 -9.53 12.91 -17.04
N LEU A 202 -8.54 13.68 -17.48
CA LEU A 202 -8.19 14.97 -16.89
C LEU A 202 -9.35 15.98 -16.95
N LEU A 203 -10.10 16.01 -18.04
CA LEU A 203 -11.26 16.89 -18.17
C LEU A 203 -12.41 16.49 -17.23
N LEU A 204 -12.66 15.20 -17.05
CA LEU A 204 -13.66 14.70 -16.09
C LEU A 204 -13.28 15.08 -14.65
N ILE A 205 -12.01 14.93 -14.29
CA ILE A 205 -11.50 15.28 -12.97
C ILE A 205 -11.63 16.79 -12.73
N ASN A 206 -11.21 17.62 -13.69
CA ASN A 206 -11.37 19.07 -13.58
C ASN A 206 -12.84 19.50 -13.44
N GLU A 207 -13.76 18.86 -14.18
CA GLU A 207 -15.20 19.11 -14.02
C GLU A 207 -15.70 18.74 -12.62
N ALA A 208 -15.22 17.62 -12.06
CA ALA A 208 -15.56 17.18 -10.72
C ALA A 208 -15.01 18.11 -9.62
N ILE A 209 -13.76 18.56 -9.76
CA ILE A 209 -13.13 19.55 -8.87
C ILE A 209 -13.93 20.86 -8.87
N ALA A 210 -14.32 21.34 -10.05
CA ALA A 210 -15.13 22.55 -10.20
C ALA A 210 -16.51 22.39 -9.56
N LYS A 211 -17.18 21.24 -9.77
CA LYS A 211 -18.49 20.94 -9.15
C LYS A 211 -18.42 20.83 -7.63
N GLY A 212 -17.29 20.35 -7.08
CA GLY A 212 -17.03 20.34 -5.64
C GLY A 212 -16.67 21.71 -5.06
N GLY A 213 -16.47 22.74 -5.88
CA GLY A 213 -16.07 24.07 -5.42
C GLY A 213 -14.61 24.17 -4.98
N TYR A 214 -13.75 23.29 -5.50
CA TYR A 214 -12.34 23.16 -5.08
C TYR A 214 -11.31 23.58 -6.14
N THR A 215 -11.73 24.32 -7.16
CA THR A 215 -10.83 24.86 -8.20
C THR A 215 -9.67 25.64 -7.57
N GLY A 216 -8.44 25.30 -7.95
CA GLY A 216 -7.22 25.92 -7.43
C GLY A 216 -6.80 25.44 -6.04
N LYS A 217 -7.48 24.44 -5.46
CA LYS A 217 -7.11 23.83 -4.18
C LYS A 217 -6.75 22.34 -4.29
N ILE A 218 -6.94 21.75 -5.47
CA ILE A 218 -6.67 20.35 -5.78
C ILE A 218 -5.85 20.30 -7.06
N GLU A 219 -4.68 19.67 -6.96
CA GLU A 219 -3.82 19.35 -8.10
C GLU A 219 -4.14 17.95 -8.64
N ILE A 220 -3.71 17.67 -9.87
CA ILE A 220 -3.83 16.35 -10.50
C ILE A 220 -2.44 15.73 -10.62
N GLY A 221 -2.30 14.47 -10.23
CA GLY A 221 -1.09 13.65 -10.32
C GLY A 221 -1.26 12.48 -11.26
#